data_AF-A0A359E4K0-F1
#
_entry.id   AF-A0A359E4K0-F1
#
_cell.length_a   1.000
_cell.length_b   1.000
_cell.length_c   1.000
_cell.angle_alpha   90.00
_cell.angle_beta   90.00
_cell.angle_gamma   90.00
#
_symmetry.space_group_name_H-M   'P 1'
#
loop_
_entity.id
_entity.type
_entity.pdbx_description
1 polymer ?
#
loop_
_entity_poly.entity_id
_entity_poly.type
_entity_poly.pdbx_seq_one_letter_code
_entity_poly.pdbx_strand_id
1 'polypeptide(L)' 'DLVIDHSVQVDMFGNDAALEFNVEKEMERNNERYEFLKWGKEAFDNFRVVPPGRGIVHQVNLEY' A
#
# COMPACT_ATOMS: atom_id res chain seq x y z
N ASP A 1 -10.21 1.24 -9.42
CA ASP A 1 -8.98 1.54 -8.68
C ASP A 1 -8.61 0.36 -7.80
N LEU A 2 -7.33 0.00 -7.74
CA LEU A 2 -6.78 -0.98 -6.82
C LEU A 2 -6.12 -0.24 -5.65
N VAL A 3 -6.48 -0.59 -4.42
CA VAL A 3 -5.91 0.01 -3.21
C VAL A 3 -4.94 -0.98 -2.57
N ILE A 4 -3.75 -0.51 -2.20
CA ILE A 4 -2.78 -1.31 -1.46
C ILE A 4 -2.99 -1.09 0.04
N ASP A 5 -3.73 -2.01 0.66
CA ASP A 5 -4.14 -1.96 2.07
C ASP A 5 -3.97 -3.28 2.83
N HIS A 6 -3.70 -4.39 2.13
CA HIS A 6 -3.54 -5.74 2.71
C HIS A 6 -2.06 -6.21 2.77
N SER A 7 -1.11 -5.28 2.88
CA SER A 7 0.33 -5.58 2.87
C SER A 7 1.04 -5.16 4.16
N VAL A 8 0.59 -4.09 4.81
CA VAL A 8 1.16 -3.62 6.08
C VAL A 8 0.84 -4.60 7.21
N GLN A 9 1.83 -4.80 8.09
CA GLN A 9 1.70 -5.61 9.29
C GLN A 9 2.11 -4.79 10.51
N VAL A 10 1.67 -5.19 11.70
CA VAL A 10 2.04 -4.53 12.95
C VAL A 10 3.26 -5.24 13.55
N ASP A 11 4.44 -4.91 13.05
CA ASP A 11 5.72 -5.42 13.58
C ASP A 11 6.18 -4.63 14.82
N MET A 12 5.88 -3.33 14.85
CA MET A 12 6.11 -2.42 15.98
C MET A 12 4.81 -1.71 16.37
N PHE A 13 4.60 -1.45 17.66
CA PHE A 13 3.41 -0.78 18.18
C PHE A 13 3.74 0.13 19.37
N GLY A 14 2.85 1.10 19.64
CA GLY A 14 2.86 1.87 20.89
C GLY A 14 3.96 2.92 21.06
N ASN A 15 4.63 3.33 19.99
CA ASN A 15 5.62 4.42 20.00
C ASN A 15 5.56 5.24 18.70
N ASP A 16 6.19 6.42 18.71
CA ASP A 16 6.12 7.37 17.59
C ASP A 16 6.83 6.88 16.31
N ALA A 17 7.79 5.95 16.43
CA ALA A 17 8.50 5.36 15.29
C ALA A 17 7.76 4.16 14.67
N ALA A 18 6.70 3.66 15.31
CA ALA A 18 6.03 2.43 14.90
C ALA A 18 5.46 2.50 13.47
N LEU A 19 4.90 3.65 13.09
CA LEU A 19 4.35 3.83 11.74
C LEU A 19 5.45 3.74 10.68
N GLU A 20 6.52 4.50 10.84
CA GLU A 20 7.64 4.54 9.90
C GLU A 20 8.28 3.15 9.76
N PHE A 21 8.53 2.47 10.88
CA PHE A 21 9.09 1.13 10.91
C PHE A 21 8.22 0.11 10.17
N ASN A 22 6.90 0.11 10.42
CA ASN A 22 5.99 -0.85 9.79
C ASN A 22 5.86 -0.61 8.27
N VAL A 23 5.89 0.65 7.83
CA VAL A 23 5.87 1.01 6.41
C VAL A 23 7.18 0.61 5.73
N GLU A 24 8.33 0.82 6.37
CA GLU A 24 9.62 0.37 5.84
C GLU A 24 9.65 -1.16 5.68
N LYS A 25 9.19 -1.90 6.70
CA LYS A 25 9.08 -3.37 6.64
C LYS A 25 8.10 -3.86 5.59
N GLU A 26 6.99 -3.15 5.39
CA GLU A 26 6.06 -3.45 4.32
C GLU A 26 6.74 -3.34 2.94
N MET A 27 7.47 -2.25 2.69
CA MET A 27 8.19 -2.01 1.43
C MET A 27 9.27 -3.09 1.19
N GLU A 28 10.05 -3.42 2.22
CA GLU A 28 11.07 -4.48 2.15
C GLU A 28 10.46 -5.84 1.75
N ARG A 29 9.33 -6.21 2.36
CA ARG A 29 8.68 -7.52 2.14
C ARG A 29 7.92 -7.64 0.83
N ASN A 30 7.46 -6.51 0.27
CA ASN A 30 6.52 -6.50 -0.85
C ASN A 30 7.06 -5.83 -2.12
N ASN A 31 8.38 -5.57 -2.20
CA ASN A 31 8.98 -4.84 -3.32
C ASN A 31 8.57 -5.40 -4.69
N GLU A 32 8.71 -6.71 -4.92
CA GLU A 32 8.36 -7.34 -6.20
C GLU A 32 6.87 -7.17 -6.54
N ARG A 33 5.98 -7.27 -5.54
CA ARG A 33 4.54 -7.06 -5.73
C ARG A 33 4.26 -5.60 -6.14
N TYR A 34 4.97 -4.65 -5.56
CA TYR A 34 4.81 -3.23 -5.88
C TYR A 34 5.36 -2.88 -7.26
N GLU A 35 6.48 -3.50 -7.67
CA GLU A 35 6.99 -3.41 -9.04
C GLU A 35 5.99 -3.98 -10.05
N PHE A 36 5.39 -5.13 -9.76
CA PHE A 36 4.35 -5.72 -10.60
C PHE A 36 3.11 -4.82 -10.71
N LEU A 37 2.62 -4.25 -9.61
CA LEU A 37 1.49 -3.32 -9.62
C LEU A 37 1.81 -2.01 -10.35
N LYS A 38 3.05 -1.52 -10.21
CA LYS A 38 3.54 -0.36 -10.95
C LYS A 38 3.59 -0.63 -12.45
N TRP A 39 4.12 -1.78 -12.86
CA TRP A 39 4.07 -2.22 -14.25
C TRP A 39 2.63 -2.29 -14.77
N GLY A 40 1.71 -2.88 -14.00
CA GLY A 40 0.30 -2.98 -14.39
C GLY A 40 -0.34 -1.60 -14.64
N LYS A 41 0.02 -0.60 -13.83
CA LYS A 41 -0.45 0.80 -14.01
C LYS A 41 0.02 1.39 -15.35
N GLU A 42 1.20 1.02 -15.82
CA GLU A 42 1.76 1.47 -17.09
C GLU A 42 1.26 0.63 -18.28
N ALA A 43 0.90 -0.63 -18.05
CA ALA A 43 0.51 -1.59 -19.09
C ALA A 43 -0.97 -1.53 -19.49
N PHE A 44 -1.87 -0.99 -18.64
CA PHE A 44 -3.31 -0.99 -18.87
C PHE A 44 -3.95 0.39 -18.67
N ASP A 45 -4.64 0.90 -19.70
CA ASP A 45 -5.23 2.26 -19.71
C ASP A 45 -6.25 2.55 -18.60
N ASN A 46 -6.96 1.52 -18.14
CA ASN A 46 -8.02 1.65 -17.12
C ASN A 46 -7.63 1.10 -15.75
N PHE A 47 -6.34 0.89 -15.51
CA PHE A 47 -5.85 0.41 -14.23
C PHE A 47 -5.13 1.52 -13.45
N ARG A 48 -5.71 1.88 -12.29
CA ARG A 48 -5.11 2.86 -11.37
C ARG A 48 -4.84 2.18 -10.03
N VAL A 49 -3.68 2.49 -9.46
CA VAL A 49 -3.22 1.98 -8.16
C VAL A 49 -3.13 3.14 -7.17
N VAL A 50 -3.80 2.99 -6.04
CA VAL A 50 -3.65 3.86 -4.87
C VAL A 50 -2.51 3.29 -4.01
N PRO A 51 -1.46 4.08 -3.72
CA PRO A 51 -0.26 3.59 -3.05
C PRO A 51 -0.52 3.18 -1.59
N PRO A 52 0.42 2.45 -0.95
CA PRO A 52 0.32 2.06 0.45
C PRO A 52 0.19 3.29 1.37
N GLY A 53 -0.40 3.09 2.55
CA GLY A 53 -0.56 4.13 3.57
C GLY A 53 -1.64 5.18 3.26
N ARG A 54 -2.49 4.94 2.25
CA ARG A 54 -3.61 5.82 1.87
C ARG A 54 -4.98 5.41 2.44
N GLY A 55 -4.98 4.45 3.37
CA GLY A 55 -6.20 3.93 4.00
C GLY A 55 -6.63 2.58 3.43
N ILE A 56 -7.82 2.14 3.84
CA ILE A 56 -8.40 0.84 3.47
C ILE A 56 -9.35 1.04 2.29
N VAL A 57 -9.44 0.06 1.39
CA VAL A 57 -10.19 0.12 0.13
C VAL A 57 -11.62 0.67 0.29
N HIS A 58 -12.34 0.26 1.33
CA HIS A 58 -13.71 0.69 1.55
C HIS A 58 -13.82 2.12 2.07
N GLN A 59 -12.86 2.59 2.87
CA GLN A 59 -12.81 3.97 3.32
C GLN A 59 -12.48 4.89 2.14
N VAL A 60 -11.46 4.53 1.35
CA VAL A 60 -11.05 5.28 0.15
C VAL A 60 -12.22 5.41 -0.82
N ASN A 61 -12.94 4.31 -1.11
CA ASN A 61 -14.07 4.32 -2.03
C ASN A 61 -15.29 5.14 -1.56
N LEU A 62 -15.45 5.35 -0.25
CA LEU A 62 -16.55 6.15 0.29
C LEU A 62 -16.21 7.64 0.40
N GLU A 63 -14.94 7.97 0.60
CA GLU A 63 -14.47 9.33 0.87
C GLU A 63 -13.89 10.04 -0.38
N TYR A 64 -13.57 9.31 -1.46
CA TYR A 64 -12.94 9.80 -2.69
C TYR A 64 -13.54 9.15 -3.95
#